data_AF-A0A967KCI3-F1
#
_entry.id   AF-A0A967KCI3-F1
#
_cell.length_a   1.000
_cell.length_b   1.000
_cell.length_c   1.000
_cell.angle_alpha   90.00
_cell.angle_beta   90.00
_cell.angle_gamma   90.00
#
_symmetry.space_group_name_H-M   'P 1'
#
loop_
_entity.id
_entity.type
_entity.pdbx_description
1 polymer ?
#
loop_
_entity_poly.entity_id
_entity_poly.type
_entity_poly.pdbx_seq_one_letter_code
_entity_poly.pdbx_strand_id
1 'polypeptide(L)'
;YDWGFRTDTIVLAHLNFDAQTVSLISFPRDLYVNIPGYGEERINTAMARGGFPLMQQTLASNFGITPEHYVMVNFWAFTQTIDSL
;
A
#
# COMPACT_ATOMS: atom_id res chain seq x y z
N TYR A 1 -5.68 3.38 -21.94
CA TYR A 1 -5.51 4.18 -20.72
C TYR A 1 -6.45 3.55 -19.70
N ASP A 2 -5.97 2.59 -18.92
CA ASP A 2 -6.83 1.79 -18.03
C ASP A 2 -7.21 2.60 -16.80
N TRP A 3 -8.49 2.94 -16.70
CA TRP A 3 -9.06 3.68 -15.58
C TRP A 3 -9.40 2.69 -14.46
N GLY A 4 -8.52 2.54 -13.48
CA GLY A 4 -8.95 2.02 -12.18
C GLY A 4 -8.16 0.87 -11.57
N PHE A 5 -6.82 0.95 -11.56
CA PHE A 5 -6.08 0.13 -10.61
C PHE A 5 -6.12 0.82 -9.23
N ARG A 6 -6.94 0.31 -8.31
CA ARG A 6 -6.90 0.69 -6.89
C ARG A 6 -6.26 -0.45 -6.11
N THR A 7 -5.43 -0.12 -5.12
CA THR A 7 -4.84 -1.13 -4.25
C THR A 7 -5.87 -1.60 -3.23
N ASP A 8 -6.38 -2.82 -3.36
CA ASP A 8 -7.40 -3.37 -2.46
C ASP A 8 -6.84 -3.89 -1.13
N THR A 9 -5.53 -4.20 -1.08
CA THR A 9 -4.85 -4.68 0.13
C THR A 9 -3.58 -3.87 0.36
N ILE A 10 -3.49 -3.22 1.53
CA ILE A 10 -2.32 -2.45 1.94
C ILE A 10 -1.82 -3.04 3.26
N VAL A 11 -0.60 -3.59 3.25
CA VAL A 11 0.05 -4.13 4.43
C VAL A 11 1.43 -3.51 4.57
N LEU A 12 1.71 -2.98 5.75
CA LEU A 12 3.05 -2.55 6.14
C LEU A 12 3.74 -3.70 6.86
N ALA A 13 4.92 -4.08 6.39
CA ALA A 13 5.80 -5.01 7.07
C ALA A 13 6.96 -4.26 7.72
N HIS A 14 7.15 -4.47 9.02
CA HIS A 14 8.29 -3.96 9.77
C HIS A 14 9.17 -5.13 10.19
N LEU A 15 10.42 -5.12 9.75
CA LEU A 15 11.44 -6.12 10.06
C LEU A 15 12.39 -5.55 11.11
N ASN A 16 12.36 -6.10 12.33
CA ASN A 16 13.32 -5.75 13.37
C ASN A 16 14.37 -6.86 13.47
N PHE A 17 15.55 -6.61 12.89
CA PHE A 17 16.64 -7.58 12.83
C PHE A 17 17.27 -7.84 14.19
N ASP A 18 17.36 -6.84 15.07
CA ASP A 18 17.96 -6.98 16.40
C ASP A 18 17.11 -7.88 17.30
N ALA A 19 15.79 -7.69 17.27
CA ALA A 19 14.84 -8.50 18.02
C ALA A 19 14.42 -9.78 17.29
N GLN A 20 14.87 -9.99 16.04
CA GLN A 20 14.45 -11.09 15.16
C GLN A 20 12.92 -11.22 15.03
N THR A 21 12.21 -10.08 14.90
CA THR A 21 10.74 -10.05 14.81
C THR A 21 10.25 -9.44 13.50
N VAL A 22 9.09 -9.92 13.05
CA VAL A 22 8.35 -9.35 11.92
C VAL A 22 6.98 -8.91 12.43
N SER A 23 6.64 -7.65 12.19
CA SER A 23 5.32 -7.10 12.49
C SER A 23 4.61 -6.72 11.20
N LEU A 24 3.34 -7.11 11.07
CA LEU A 24 2.49 -6.77 9.93
C LEU A 24 1.34 -5.89 10.40
N ILE A 25 1.10 -4.80 9.69
CA ILE A 25 -0.01 -3.87 9.96
C ILE A 25 -0.84 -3.73 8.70
N SER A 26 -2.10 -4.13 8.76
CA SER A 26 -3.05 -3.98 7.66
C SER A 26 -3.74 -2.61 7.73
N PHE A 27 -3.73 -1.90 6.61
CA PHE A 27 -4.48 -0.67 6.43
C PHE A 27 -5.75 -0.97 5.63
N PRO A 28 -6.97 -0.77 6.18
CA PRO A 28 -8.19 -0.91 5.42
C PRO A 28 -8.20 0.02 4.19
N ARG A 29 -8.55 -0.52 3.02
CA ARG A 29 -8.52 0.22 1.74
C ARG A 29 -9.36 1.51 1.73
N ASP A 30 -10.40 1.53 2.56
CA ASP A 30 -11.38 2.60 2.65
C ASP A 30 -11.08 3.58 3.81
N LEU A 31 -9.90 3.47 4.46
CA LEU A 31 -9.46 4.48 5.42
C LEU A 31 -9.49 5.87 4.80
N TYR A 32 -10.22 6.78 5.43
CA TYR A 32 -10.33 8.16 5.00
C TYR A 32 -9.15 8.96 5.57
N VAL A 33 -8.30 9.49 4.69
CA VAL A 33 -7.03 10.13 5.04
C VAL A 33 -6.79 11.34 4.14
N ASN A 34 -5.98 12.29 4.60
CA ASN A 34 -5.54 13.39 3.74
C ASN A 34 -4.49 12.88 2.75
N ILE A 35 -4.75 13.03 1.45
CA ILE A 35 -3.80 12.72 0.36
C ILE A 35 -3.16 14.03 -0.11
N PRO A 36 -1.84 14.22 0.04
CA PRO A 36 -1.16 15.45 -0.36
C PRO A 36 -1.45 15.83 -1.82
N GLY A 37 -1.95 17.05 -2.03
CA GLY A 37 -2.32 17.56 -3.35
C GLY A 37 -3.72 17.16 -3.86
N TYR A 38 -4.45 16.30 -3.13
CA TYR A 38 -5.77 15.81 -3.53
C TYR A 38 -6.86 15.94 -2.45
N GLY A 39 -6.50 16.29 -1.21
CA GLY A 39 -7.45 16.44 -0.10
C GLY A 39 -7.82 15.11 0.55
N GLU A 40 -8.90 15.09 1.33
CA GLU A 40 -9.31 13.89 2.06
C GLU A 40 -10.02 12.87 1.17
N GLU A 41 -9.49 11.65 1.13
CA GLU A 41 -10.07 10.55 0.36
C GLU A 41 -9.69 9.18 0.93
N ARG A 42 -10.21 8.12 0.31
CA ARG A 42 -9.84 6.74 0.65
C ARG A 42 -8.38 6.49 0.27
N ILE A 43 -7.61 5.91 1.20
CA ILE A 43 -6.17 5.68 1.08
C ILE A 43 -5.79 4.89 -0.18
N ASN A 44 -6.64 3.97 -0.64
CA ASN A 44 -6.39 3.17 -1.85
C ASN A 44 -6.31 3.99 -3.15
N THR A 45 -6.78 5.24 -3.14
CA THR A 45 -6.69 6.15 -4.28
C THR A 45 -5.30 6.76 -4.44
N ALA A 46 -4.47 6.81 -3.38
CA ALA A 46 -3.13 7.40 -3.43
C ALA A 46 -2.22 6.68 -4.43
N MET A 47 -2.21 5.33 -4.41
CA MET A 47 -1.42 4.53 -5.35
C MET A 47 -1.86 4.75 -6.81
N ALA A 48 -3.16 4.85 -7.05
CA ALA A 48 -3.72 5.08 -8.39
C ALA A 48 -3.36 6.46 -8.95
N ARG A 49 -3.22 7.46 -8.08
CA ARG A 49 -2.99 8.87 -8.44
C ARG A 49 -1.53 9.23 -8.64
N GLY A 50 -0.66 8.73 -7.77
CA GLY A 50 0.75 9.14 -7.75
C GLY A 50 1.71 8.00 -7.44
N GLY A 51 1.26 6.75 -7.54
CA GLY A 51 2.06 5.57 -7.28
C GLY A 51 2.59 5.51 -5.85
N PHE A 52 3.70 4.78 -5.68
CA PHE A 52 4.32 4.59 -4.38
C PHE A 52 4.79 5.91 -3.73
N PRO A 53 5.38 6.89 -4.45
CA PRO A 53 5.80 8.15 -3.83
C PRO A 53 4.65 8.90 -3.15
N LEU A 54 3.47 8.97 -3.78
CA LEU A 54 2.31 9.61 -3.17
C LEU A 54 1.74 8.80 -2.00
N MET A 55 1.74 7.47 -2.12
CA MET A 55 1.34 6.58 -1.03
C MET A 55 2.26 6.74 0.19
N GLN A 56 3.57 6.81 -0.02
CA GLN A 56 4.57 7.04 1.03
C GLN A 56 4.33 8.39 1.73
N GLN A 57 4.11 9.47 0.97
CA GLN A 57 3.78 10.77 1.55
C GLN A 57 2.47 10.74 2.33
N THR A 58 1.46 10.05 1.81
CA THR A 58 0.17 9.87 2.49
C THR A 58 0.34 9.15 3.83
N LEU A 59 1.16 8.08 3.88
CA LEU A 59 1.45 7.39 5.15
C LEU A 59 2.24 8.27 6.11
N ALA A 60 3.21 9.04 5.60
CA ALA A 60 4.01 9.94 6.42
C ALA A 60 3.15 11.05 7.05
N SER A 61 2.26 11.69 6.29
CA SER A 61 1.45 12.80 6.78
C SER A 61 0.34 12.39 7.75
N ASN A 62 -0.20 11.17 7.61
CA ASN A 62 -1.33 10.71 8.44
C ASN A 62 -0.90 9.86 9.63
N PHE A 63 0.22 9.13 9.53
CA PHE A 63 0.65 8.16 10.55
C PHE A 63 2.11 8.34 10.99
N GLY A 64 2.88 9.24 10.37
CA GLY A 64 4.30 9.43 10.67
C GLY A 64 5.20 8.30 10.19
N ILE A 65 4.71 7.43 9.30
CA ILE A 65 5.43 6.24 8.82
C ILE A 65 5.91 6.48 7.38
N THR A 66 7.17 6.20 7.12
CA THR A 66 7.78 6.33 5.78
C THR A 66 8.37 4.98 5.35
N PRO A 67 7.60 4.13 4.63
CA PRO A 67 8.12 2.86 4.15
C PRO A 67 9.24 3.07 3.13
N GLU A 68 10.32 2.31 3.24
CA GLU A 68 11.50 2.44 2.37
C GLU A 68 11.32 1.73 1.01
N HIS A 69 10.58 0.62 1.03
CA HIS A 69 10.37 -0.26 -0.10
C HIS A 69 8.90 -0.68 -0.23
N TYR A 70 8.51 -1.09 -1.43
CA TYR A 70 7.19 -1.66 -1.68
C TYR A 70 7.27 -2.85 -2.62
N VAL A 71 6.31 -3.75 -2.48
CA VAL A 71 6.04 -4.84 -3.42
C VAL A 71 4.58 -4.70 -3.84
N MET A 72 4.33 -4.75 -5.15
CA MET A 72 3.00 -4.68 -5.72
C MET A 72 2.69 -6.01 -6.40
N VAL A 73 1.63 -6.67 -5.96
CA VAL A 73 1.21 -7.98 -6.48
C VAL A 73 -0.13 -7.81 -7.19
N ASN A 74 -0.19 -8.23 -8.45
CA ASN A 74 -1.44 -8.29 -9.21
C ASN A 74 -2.07 -9.67 -9.00
N PHE A 75 -3.34 -9.72 -8.60
CA PHE A 75 -4.08 -10.97 -8.32
C PHE A 75 -4.02 -11.99 -9.48
N TRP A 76 -3.96 -11.51 -10.72
CA TRP A 76 -3.84 -12.34 -11.93
C TRP A 76 -2.54 -13.18 -11.99
N ALA A 77 -1.44 -12.70 -11.42
CA ALA A 77 -0.18 -13.43 -11.38
C ALA A 77 -0.19 -14.55 -10.33
N PHE A 78 -0.98 -14.37 -9.27
CA PHE A 78 -1.09 -15.35 -8.18
C PHE A 78 -1.89 -16.58 -8.60
N THR A 79 -3.02 -16.42 -9.30
CA THR A 79 -3.85 -17.56 -9.75
C THR A 79 -3.12 -18.48 -10.73
N GLN A 80 -2.31 -17.92 -11.64
CA GLN A 80 -1.52 -18.72 -12.59
C GLN A 80 -0.45 -19.59 -11.93
N THR A 81 0.05 -19.18 -10.76
CA THR A 81 1.06 -19.98 -10.03
C THR A 81 0.40 -21.14 -9.29
N ILE A 82 -0.79 -20.92 -8.71
CA ILE A 82 -1.56 -21.97 -8.02
C ILE A 82 -2.10 -23.02 -9.00
N ASP A 83 -2.56 -22.61 -10.19
CA ASP A 83 -3.05 -23.54 -11.22
C ASP A 83 -1.91 -24.38 -11.87
N SER A 84 -0.65 -24.05 -11.59
CA SER A 84 0.53 -24.77 -12.11
C SER A 84 1.17 -25.75 -11.11
N LEU A 85 0.59 -25.86 -9.91
CA LEU A 85 0.96 -26.80 -8.84
C LEU A 85 -0.04 -27.95 -8.75
#